data_AF-A0A8T6R9D9-F1
#
_entry.id   AF-A0A8T6R9D9-F1
#
_cell.length_a   1.000
_cell.length_b   1.000
_cell.length_c   1.000
_cell.angle_alpha   90.00
_cell.angle_beta   90.00
_cell.angle_gamma   90.00
#
_symmetry.space_group_name_H-M   'P 1'
#
loop_
_entity.id
_entity.type
_entity.pdbx_description
1 polymer ?
#
loop_
_entity_poly.entity_id
_entity_poly.type
_entity_poly.pdbx_seq_one_letter_code
_entity_poly.pdbx_strand_id
1 'polypeptide(L)'
;ETIRADPSMGEDVMGSADYLRAEIYQAAEHEMVVTMEDFMRRRSKIDLVVRDHHQVDSDGMREVARILFGDDADRRLEDYLATKRSRQEQATA
;
A
#
# COMPACT_ATOMS: atom_id res chain seq x y z
N GLU A 1 -3.24 20.29 -7.49
CA GLU A 1 -3.70 21.40 -6.61
C GLU A 1 -3.73 20.98 -5.14
N THR A 2 -4.05 19.72 -4.83
CA THR A 2 -4.10 19.15 -3.47
C THR A 2 -2.84 19.38 -2.64
N ILE A 3 -1.63 19.14 -3.19
CA ILE A 3 -0.36 19.37 -2.45
C ILE A 3 -0.14 20.85 -2.10
N ARG A 4 -0.63 21.79 -2.92
CA ARG A 4 -0.53 23.23 -2.61
C ARG A 4 -1.48 23.64 -1.48
N ALA A 5 -2.62 22.95 -1.36
CA ALA A 5 -3.60 23.17 -0.31
C ALA A 5 -3.22 22.45 1.00
N ASP A 6 -2.62 21.26 0.89
CA ASP A 6 -2.11 20.46 1.99
C ASP A 6 -0.72 19.89 1.62
N PRO A 7 0.36 20.48 2.15
CA PRO A 7 1.73 20.03 1.88
C PRO A 7 1.99 18.57 2.26
N SER A 8 1.25 18.02 3.24
CA SER A 8 1.41 16.64 3.68
C SER A 8 1.03 15.64 2.59
N MET A 9 0.25 16.05 1.59
CA MET A 9 -0.10 15.21 0.44
C MET A 9 1.10 14.91 -0.46
N GLY A 10 2.20 15.64 -0.30
CA GLY A 10 3.48 15.40 -0.98
C GLY A 10 4.47 14.55 -0.18
N GLU A 11 4.07 14.00 0.98
CA GLU A 11 4.91 13.11 1.77
C GLU A 11 4.89 11.70 1.19
N ASP A 12 6.07 11.05 1.19
CA ASP A 12 6.19 9.62 0.89
C ASP A 12 5.66 8.80 2.06
N VAL A 13 4.71 7.91 1.76
CA VAL A 13 4.04 7.06 2.76
C VAL A 13 4.70 5.68 2.87
N MET A 14 5.42 5.24 1.83
CA MET A 14 5.95 3.87 1.76
C MET A 14 7.47 3.81 1.90
N GLY A 15 8.18 4.94 1.84
CA GLY A 15 9.62 5.16 2.13
C GLY A 15 10.58 4.46 1.16
N SER A 16 10.34 3.18 0.94
CA SER A 16 11.02 2.27 0.02
C SER A 16 10.52 2.36 -1.42
N ALA A 17 9.44 3.09 -1.67
CA ALA A 17 8.74 3.09 -2.96
C ALA A 17 8.47 4.47 -3.55
N ASP A 18 8.93 5.56 -2.91
CA ASP A 18 8.71 6.95 -3.35
C ASP A 18 7.25 7.20 -3.76
N TYR A 19 6.29 6.78 -2.93
CA TYR A 19 4.86 6.81 -3.26
C TYR A 19 4.15 7.86 -2.42
N LEU A 20 3.63 8.90 -3.08
CA LEU A 20 3.09 10.07 -2.40
C LEU A 20 1.69 9.80 -1.85
N ARG A 21 1.38 10.41 -0.71
CA ARG A 21 0.04 10.37 -0.11
C ARG A 21 -1.05 10.76 -1.12
N ALA A 22 -0.82 11.79 -1.94
CA ALA A 22 -1.75 12.20 -3.00
C ALA A 22 -2.05 11.08 -4.01
N GLU A 23 -1.07 10.26 -4.36
CA GLU A 23 -1.23 9.15 -5.32
C GLU A 23 -2.11 8.04 -4.73
N ILE A 24 -2.01 7.79 -3.43
CA ILE A 24 -2.86 6.81 -2.73
C ILE A 24 -4.31 7.28 -2.72
N TYR A 25 -4.57 8.56 -2.44
CA TYR A 25 -5.93 9.12 -2.51
C TYR A 25 -6.51 9.04 -3.92
N GLN A 26 -5.72 9.35 -4.95
CA GLN A 26 -6.16 9.20 -6.33
C GLN A 26 -6.49 7.74 -6.68
N ALA A 27 -5.71 6.78 -6.19
CA ALA A 27 -6.02 5.38 -6.37
C ALA A 27 -7.31 4.97 -5.62
N ALA A 28 -7.50 5.44 -4.38
CA ALA A 28 -8.72 5.18 -3.62
C ALA A 28 -9.98 5.70 -4.36
N GLU A 29 -9.91 6.91 -4.92
CA GLU A 29 -11.06 7.59 -5.52
C GLU A 29 -11.38 7.12 -6.95
N HIS A 30 -10.37 6.77 -7.74
CA HIS A 30 -10.54 6.59 -9.19
C HIS A 30 -10.15 5.22 -9.71
N GLU A 31 -9.42 4.43 -8.93
CA GLU A 31 -8.81 3.21 -9.43
C GLU A 31 -9.56 1.93 -9.05
N MET A 32 -10.70 2.01 -8.34
CA MET A 32 -11.49 0.85 -7.93
C MET A 32 -10.62 -0.22 -7.23
N VAL A 33 -9.80 0.22 -6.27
CA VAL A 33 -8.95 -0.67 -5.49
C VAL A 33 -9.84 -1.50 -4.56
N VAL A 34 -9.91 -2.80 -4.81
CA VAL A 34 -10.77 -3.71 -4.03
C VAL A 34 -10.00 -4.57 -3.03
N THR A 35 -8.67 -4.67 -3.15
CA THR A 35 -7.82 -5.44 -2.23
C THR A 35 -6.46 -4.76 -2.11
N MET A 36 -5.77 -5.01 -1.00
CA MET A 36 -4.41 -4.51 -0.83
C MET A 36 -3.45 -5.15 -1.84
N GLU A 37 -3.61 -6.44 -2.18
CA GLU A 37 -2.81 -7.09 -3.23
C GLU A 37 -2.96 -6.42 -4.61
N ASP A 38 -4.19 -6.04 -4.97
CA ASP A 38 -4.46 -5.31 -6.21
C ASP A 38 -3.66 -4.01 -6.28
N PHE A 39 -3.71 -3.22 -5.22
CA PHE A 39 -2.95 -1.98 -5.15
C PHE A 39 -1.45 -2.24 -5.24
N MET A 40 -0.92 -3.05 -4.32
CA MET A 40 0.52 -3.30 -4.16
C MET A 40 1.18 -3.85 -5.43
N ARG A 41 0.44 -4.65 -6.22
CA ARG A 41 0.99 -5.35 -7.38
C ARG A 41 0.60 -4.74 -8.72
N ARG A 42 -0.66 -4.30 -8.89
CA ARG A 42 -1.19 -3.85 -10.19
C ARG A 42 -1.21 -2.33 -10.35
N ARG A 43 -1.42 -1.55 -9.27
CA ARG A 43 -1.54 -0.08 -9.35
C ARG A 43 -0.26 0.66 -8.96
N SER A 44 0.42 0.21 -7.91
CA SER A 44 1.66 0.85 -7.44
C SER A 44 2.94 0.11 -7.88
N LYS A 45 2.84 -1.19 -8.18
CA LYS A 45 3.99 -2.08 -8.50
C LYS A 45 5.05 -2.16 -7.40
N ILE A 46 4.74 -1.73 -6.18
CA ILE A 46 5.63 -1.78 -5.00
C ILE A 46 6.18 -3.20 -4.81
N ASP A 47 5.30 -4.19 -4.94
CA ASP A 47 5.63 -5.61 -4.82
C ASP A 47 6.69 -6.11 -5.83
N LEU A 48 6.91 -5.36 -6.92
CA LEU A 48 7.83 -5.74 -8.00
C LEU A 48 9.18 -5.02 -7.88
N VAL A 49 9.25 -3.90 -7.18
CA VAL A 49 10.45 -3.05 -7.10
C VAL A 49 11.11 -3.08 -5.73
N VAL A 50 10.36 -3.32 -4.65
CA VAL A 50 10.90 -3.40 -3.29
C VAL A 50 11.37 -4.82 -3.00
N ARG A 51 12.70 -5.00 -3.00
CA ARG A 51 13.35 -6.30 -2.81
C ARG A 51 13.37 -6.77 -1.35
N ASP A 52 13.36 -5.85 -0.39
CA ASP A 52 13.37 -6.17 1.03
C ASP A 52 11.97 -5.97 1.63
N HIS A 53 11.20 -7.05 1.58
CA HIS A 53 9.79 -7.11 1.98
C HIS A 53 9.61 -7.11 3.51
N HIS A 54 10.68 -7.26 4.29
CA HIS A 54 10.63 -7.06 5.74
C HIS A 54 10.58 -5.58 6.14
N GLN A 55 10.85 -4.68 5.20
CA GLN A 55 10.92 -3.24 5.39
C GLN A 55 9.77 -2.47 4.74
N VAL A 56 8.67 -3.13 4.37
CA VAL A 56 7.45 -2.35 4.15
C VAL A 56 7.02 -1.84 5.52
N ASP A 57 7.21 -0.54 5.74
CA ASP A 57 6.96 0.10 7.02
C ASP A 57 5.55 -0.27 7.49
N SER A 58 5.46 -0.85 8.69
CA SER A 58 4.18 -1.23 9.27
C SER A 58 3.25 -0.03 9.40
N ASP A 59 3.80 1.17 9.59
CA ASP A 59 3.03 2.41 9.70
C ASP A 59 2.60 2.92 8.32
N GLY A 60 3.50 2.89 7.34
CA GLY A 60 3.16 3.20 5.94
C GLY A 60 2.09 2.29 5.36
N MET A 61 2.16 0.98 5.59
CA MET A 61 1.12 0.04 5.15
C MET A 61 -0.21 0.26 5.85
N ARG A 62 -0.22 0.56 7.15
CA ARG A 62 -1.44 0.90 7.88
C ARG A 62 -2.05 2.19 7.36
N GLU A 63 -1.23 3.19 7.04
CA GLU A 63 -1.69 4.43 6.44
C GLU A 63 -2.31 4.20 5.06
N VAL A 64 -1.62 3.49 4.18
CA VAL A 64 -2.14 3.12 2.85
C VAL A 64 -3.46 2.36 2.97
N ALA A 65 -3.54 1.37 3.86
CA ALA A 65 -4.77 0.61 4.09
C ALA A 65 -5.92 1.50 4.59
N ARG A 66 -5.64 2.45 5.48
CA ARG A 66 -6.63 3.43 5.97
C ARG A 66 -7.14 4.33 4.85
N ILE A 67 -6.25 4.83 3.98
CA ILE A 67 -6.65 5.68 2.86
C ILE A 67 -7.50 4.88 1.85
N LEU A 68 -7.12 3.65 1.54
CA LEU A 68 -7.80 2.84 0.53
C LEU A 68 -9.13 2.24 1.01
N PHE A 69 -9.25 1.89 2.30
CA PHE A 69 -10.35 1.05 2.79
C PHE A 69 -11.09 1.59 4.02
N GLY A 70 -10.64 2.69 4.64
CA GLY A 70 -11.29 3.28 5.81
C GLY A 70 -11.41 2.28 6.97
N ASP A 71 -12.64 2.03 7.42
CA ASP A 71 -12.95 1.13 8.54
C ASP A 71 -12.49 -0.33 8.30
N ASP A 72 -12.35 -0.74 7.04
CA ASP A 72 -11.93 -2.09 6.65
C ASP A 72 -10.39 -2.26 6.62
N ALA A 73 -9.62 -1.21 6.91
CA ALA A 73 -8.17 -1.16 6.72
C ALA A 73 -7.41 -2.31 7.38
N ASP A 74 -7.64 -2.55 8.66
CA ASP A 74 -6.90 -3.57 9.43
C ASP A 74 -7.16 -4.97 8.86
N ARG A 75 -8.42 -5.28 8.56
CA ARG A 75 -8.81 -6.56 7.95
C ARG A 75 -8.15 -6.76 6.59
N ARG A 76 -8.19 -5.74 5.73
CA ARG A 76 -7.60 -5.80 4.37
C ARG A 76 -6.08 -5.94 4.39
N LEU A 77 -5.43 -5.28 5.35
CA LEU A 77 -3.98 -5.41 5.56
C LEU A 77 -3.64 -6.82 6.05
N GLU A 78 -4.38 -7.35 7.02
CA GLU A 78 -4.19 -8.71 7.53
C GLU A 78 -4.37 -9.77 6.43
N ASP A 79 -5.44 -9.68 5.63
CA ASP A 79 -5.71 -10.58 4.50
C ASP A 79 -4.52 -10.64 3.52
N TYR A 80 -3.93 -9.48 3.22
CA TYR A 80 -2.77 -9.37 2.34
C TYR A 80 -1.51 -9.98 2.95
N LEU A 81 -1.23 -9.67 4.23
CA LEU A 81 -0.08 -10.23 4.95
C LEU A 81 -0.17 -11.75 5.08
N ALA A 82 -1.38 -12.29 5.33
CA ALA A 82 -1.62 -13.73 5.39
C ALA A 82 -1.36 -14.40 4.04
N THR A 83 -1.88 -13.82 2.95
CA THR A 83 -1.66 -14.31 1.58
C THR A 83 -0.17 -14.29 1.21
N LYS A 84 0.54 -13.22 1.59
CA LYS A 84 2.00 -13.09 1.37
C LYS A 84 2.80 -14.15 2.10
N ARG A 85 2.54 -14.38 3.39
CA ARG A 85 3.24 -15.41 4.19
C ARG A 85 3.08 -16.80 3.56
N SER A 86 1.85 -17.16 3.20
CA SER A 86 1.59 -18.46 2.57
C SER A 86 2.35 -18.66 1.25
N ARG A 87 2.47 -17.62 0.42
CA ARG A 87 3.25 -17.68 -0.83
C ARG A 87 4.76 -17.79 -0.60
N GLN A 88 5.27 -17.10 0.42
CA GLN A 88 6.70 -17.19 0.78
C GLN A 88 7.06 -18.60 1.26
N GLU A 89 6.24 -19.18 2.14
CA GLU A 89 6.44 -20.55 2.62
C GLU A 89 6.46 -21.58 1.48
N GLN A 90 5.55 -21.45 0.51
CA GLN A 90 5.49 -22.31 -0.68
C GLN A 90 6.70 -22.15 -1.61
N ALA A 91 7.33 -20.97 -1.66
CA ALA A 91 8.51 -20.73 -2.49
C ALA A 91 9.82 -21.22 -1.84
N THR A 92 9.81 -21.42 -0.51
CA THR A 92 10.96 -21.91 0.26
C THR A 92 10.93 -23.41 0.57
N ALA A 93 9.80 -24.07 0.28
CA ALA A 93 9.59 -25.51 0.44
C ALA A 93 9.97 -26.29 -0.83
#